data_AF-A0A2U0SQK6-F1
#
_entry.id   AF-A0A2U0SQK6-F1
#
_cell.length_a   1.000
_cell.length_b   1.000
_cell.length_c   1.000
_cell.angle_alpha   90.00
_cell.angle_beta   90.00
_cell.angle_gamma   90.00
#
_symmetry.space_group_name_H-M   'P 1'
#
loop_
_entity.id
_entity.type
_entity.pdbx_description
1 polymer ?
#
loop_
_entity_poly.entity_id
_entity_poly.type
_entity_poly.pdbx_seq_one_letter_code
_entity_poly.pdbx_strand_id
1 'polypeptide(L)'
;MHMPIQFDTLEYAKRLASAGVPTQQAEAHAAALGDVLGSAVVVHGELAALERNMLGEIKLVAQRVDTRVGALDMKIDALELKLDSRIDTLELKLDSRIDALEQKFDSRIDALEQKFDARFDNSEQKFNARFATSEQKFEARLERLDLRQGADMKHVYWMMSTLILLNLGILSKLMLQ
;
A
#
# COMPACT_ATOMS: atom_id res chain seq x y z
N MET A 1 10.03 35.69 58.07
CA MET A 1 10.14 36.29 59.42
C MET A 1 8.80 36.88 59.76
N HIS A 2 8.00 36.23 60.60
CA HIS A 2 6.79 36.84 61.15
C HIS A 2 7.01 37.01 62.65
N MET A 3 7.26 38.24 63.09
CA MET A 3 7.40 38.52 64.53
C MET A 3 6.00 38.58 65.13
N PRO A 4 5.65 37.71 66.09
CA PRO A 4 4.40 37.87 66.81
C PRO A 4 4.45 39.21 67.54
N ILE A 5 3.54 40.11 67.21
CA ILE A 5 3.35 41.35 67.97
C ILE A 5 2.81 40.93 69.33
N GLN A 6 3.68 40.86 70.35
CA GLN A 6 3.25 40.58 71.71
C GLN A 6 2.57 41.83 72.26
N PHE A 7 1.25 41.80 72.39
CA PHE A 7 0.49 42.87 73.03
C PHE A 7 0.50 42.66 74.55
N ASP A 8 1.28 43.47 75.26
CA ASP A 8 1.31 43.47 76.73
C ASP A 8 0.10 44.26 77.26
N THR A 9 -0.92 43.51 77.68
CA THR A 9 -2.16 44.06 78.25
C THR A 9 -1.91 44.85 79.53
N LEU A 10 -0.89 44.50 80.32
CA LEU A 10 -0.56 45.16 81.59
C LEU A 10 0.14 46.49 81.35
N GLU A 11 1.09 46.56 80.41
CA GLU A 11 1.74 47.81 80.04
C GLU A 11 0.74 48.78 79.40
N TYR A 12 -0.16 48.29 78.55
CA TYR A 12 -1.20 49.09 77.92
C TYR A 12 -2.20 49.68 78.94
N ALA A 13 -2.66 48.88 79.90
CA ALA A 13 -3.53 49.35 80.98
C ALA A 13 -2.86 50.45 81.83
N LYS A 14 -1.58 50.28 82.17
CA LYS A 14 -0.80 51.28 82.93
C LYS A 14 -0.69 52.61 82.18
N ARG A 15 -0.45 52.57 80.86
CA ARG A 15 -0.39 53.77 80.03
C ARG A 15 -1.74 54.51 79.98
N LEU A 16 -2.85 53.79 79.84
CA LEU A 16 -4.21 54.39 79.88
C LEU A 16 -4.50 55.04 81.23
N ALA A 17 -4.16 54.38 82.34
CA ALA A 17 -4.33 54.94 83.69
C ALA A 17 -3.50 56.21 83.89
N SER A 18 -2.25 56.23 83.39
CA SER A 18 -1.39 57.42 83.45
C SER A 18 -1.89 58.59 82.58
N ALA A 19 -2.72 58.30 81.56
CA ALA A 19 -3.36 59.29 80.70
C ALA A 19 -4.70 59.82 81.26
N GLY A 20 -5.08 59.40 82.48
CA GLY A 20 -6.28 59.90 83.18
C GLY A 20 -7.54 59.03 83.01
N VAL A 21 -7.44 57.85 82.38
CA VAL A 21 -8.54 56.88 82.36
C VAL A 21 -8.64 56.19 83.73
N PRO A 22 -9.83 56.08 84.35
CA PRO A 22 -10.00 55.33 85.59
C PRO A 22 -9.43 53.90 85.46
N THR A 23 -8.70 53.44 86.48
CA THR A 23 -7.95 52.17 86.45
C THR A 23 -8.82 50.98 86.01
N GLN A 24 -10.05 50.92 86.52
CA GLN A 24 -11.01 49.86 86.20
C GLN A 24 -11.45 49.89 84.72
N GLN A 25 -11.54 51.07 84.12
CA GLN A 25 -11.83 51.24 82.69
C GLN A 25 -10.60 50.94 81.82
N ALA A 26 -9.41 51.33 82.28
CA ALA A 26 -8.14 51.04 81.60
C ALA A 26 -7.87 49.53 81.50
N GLU A 27 -8.12 48.78 82.58
CA GLU A 27 -8.04 47.32 82.62
C GLU A 27 -9.08 46.66 81.70
N ALA A 28 -10.33 47.13 81.71
CA ALA A 28 -11.38 46.61 80.83
C ALA A 28 -11.07 46.84 79.34
N HIS A 29 -10.53 48.01 78.98
CA HIS A 29 -10.06 48.29 77.62
C HIS A 29 -8.89 47.40 77.20
N ALA A 30 -7.92 47.19 78.10
CA ALA A 30 -6.78 46.33 77.83
C ALA A 30 -7.19 44.87 77.64
N ALA A 31 -8.13 44.38 78.46
CA ALA A 31 -8.69 43.03 78.34
C ALA A 31 -9.45 42.84 77.02
N ALA A 32 -10.36 43.76 76.67
CA ALA A 32 -11.13 43.68 75.43
C ALA A 32 -10.23 43.73 74.18
N LEU A 33 -9.20 44.58 74.18
CA LEU A 33 -8.24 44.65 73.07
C LEU A 33 -7.34 43.40 73.03
N GLY A 34 -6.95 42.86 74.19
CA GLY A 34 -6.23 41.60 74.31
C GLY A 34 -7.01 40.41 73.75
N ASP A 35 -8.32 40.32 74.02
CA ASP A 35 -9.20 39.29 73.48
C ASP A 35 -9.33 39.40 71.95
N VAL A 36 -9.50 40.61 71.42
CA VAL A 36 -9.58 40.86 69.97
C VAL A 36 -8.26 40.50 69.27
N LEU A 37 -7.12 40.91 69.83
CA LEU A 37 -5.80 40.60 69.27
C LEU A 37 -5.44 39.10 69.43
N GLY A 38 -5.88 38.47 70.52
CA GLY A 38 -5.79 37.02 70.71
C GLY A 38 -6.56 36.25 69.63
N SER A 39 -7.75 36.72 69.26
CA SER A 39 -8.53 36.14 68.15
C SER A 39 -7.85 36.32 66.77
N ALA A 40 -7.14 37.43 66.55
CA ALA A 40 -6.40 37.67 65.31
C ALA A 40 -5.18 36.73 65.15
N VAL A 41 -4.59 36.26 66.25
CA VAL A 41 -3.52 35.24 66.25
C VAL A 41 -4.05 33.85 65.89
N VAL A 42 -5.30 33.51 66.25
CA VAL A 42 -5.94 32.23 65.86
C VAL A 42 -6.04 32.11 64.33
N VAL A 43 -6.34 33.21 63.63
CA VAL A 43 -6.39 33.26 62.15
C VAL A 43 -5.05 32.88 61.51
N HIS A 44 -3.92 33.13 62.17
CA HIS A 44 -2.60 32.73 61.63
C HIS A 44 -2.38 31.21 61.66
N GLY A 45 -2.89 30.54 62.69
CA GLY A 45 -2.86 29.08 62.78
C GLY A 45 -3.71 28.41 61.69
N GLU A 46 -4.90 28.97 61.44
CA GLU A 46 -5.80 28.54 60.36
C GLU A 46 -5.20 28.80 58.98
N LEU A 47 -4.57 29.95 58.77
CA LEU A 47 -3.87 30.27 57.52
C LEU A 47 -2.69 29.31 57.27
N ALA A 48 -1.89 29.00 58.30
CA ALA A 48 -0.80 28.04 58.18
C ALA A 48 -1.30 26.60 57.97
N ALA A 49 -2.48 26.24 58.47
CA ALA A 49 -3.12 24.97 58.16
C ALA A 49 -3.61 24.93 56.71
N LEU A 50 -4.24 26.02 56.24
CA LEU A 50 -4.70 26.15 54.86
C LEU A 50 -3.54 26.08 53.86
N GLU A 51 -2.42 26.76 54.12
CA GLU A 51 -1.22 26.71 53.28
C GLU A 51 -0.66 25.29 53.17
N ARG A 52 -0.56 24.57 54.29
CA ARG A 52 -0.13 23.17 54.31
C ARG A 52 -1.08 22.26 53.52
N ASN A 53 -2.39 22.46 53.67
CA ASN A 53 -3.39 21.70 52.93
C ASN A 53 -3.29 21.97 51.42
N MET A 54 -3.17 23.24 51.01
CA MET A 54 -3.01 23.62 49.61
C MET A 54 -1.73 23.04 48.99
N LEU A 55 -0.60 23.11 49.69
CA LEU A 55 0.65 22.49 49.24
C LEU A 55 0.51 20.97 49.10
N GLY A 56 -0.23 20.33 50.01
CA GLY A 56 -0.56 18.91 49.93
C GLY A 56 -1.38 18.57 48.68
N GLU A 57 -2.45 19.31 48.43
CA GLU A 57 -3.31 19.15 47.25
C GLU A 57 -2.54 19.39 45.95
N ILE A 58 -1.72 20.44 45.87
CA ILE A 58 -0.86 20.72 44.71
C ILE A 58 0.08 19.54 44.45
N LYS A 59 0.69 18.98 45.49
CA LYS A 59 1.59 17.82 45.36
C LYS A 59 0.84 16.58 44.87
N LEU A 60 -0.38 16.33 45.37
CA LEU A 60 -1.23 15.22 44.93
C LEU A 60 -1.64 15.38 43.47
N VAL A 61 -2.02 16.60 43.06
CA VAL A 61 -2.35 16.91 41.66
C VAL A 61 -1.14 16.71 40.76
N ALA A 62 0.04 17.21 41.15
CA ALA A 62 1.28 17.01 40.40
C ALA A 62 1.58 15.52 40.18
N GLN A 63 1.54 14.72 41.26
CA GLN A 63 1.77 13.27 41.17
C GLN A 63 0.75 12.57 40.26
N ARG A 64 -0.53 12.97 40.34
CA ARG A 64 -1.58 12.44 39.47
C ARG A 64 -1.37 12.83 38.00
N VAL A 65 -0.88 14.03 37.72
CA VAL A 65 -0.51 14.46 36.37
C VAL A 65 0.67 13.63 35.86
N ASP A 66 1.75 13.50 36.63
CA ASP A 66 2.92 12.69 36.24
C ASP A 66 2.53 11.24 35.94
N THR A 67 1.65 10.67 36.76
CA THR A 67 1.14 9.30 36.56
C THR A 67 0.33 9.19 35.26
N ARG A 68 -0.50 10.20 34.95
CA ARG A 68 -1.28 10.24 33.71
C ARG A 68 -0.42 10.46 32.48
N VAL A 69 0.61 11.30 32.58
CA VAL A 69 1.58 11.53 31.50
C VAL A 69 2.33 10.23 31.21
N GLY A 70 2.90 9.57 32.23
CA GLY A 70 3.57 8.28 32.02
C GLY A 70 2.64 7.20 31.45
N ALA A 71 1.37 7.18 31.86
CA ALA A 71 0.39 6.26 31.27
C ALA A 71 0.02 6.60 29.81
N LEU A 72 0.14 7.87 29.40
CA LEU A 72 -0.03 8.28 28.00
C LEU A 72 1.20 7.92 27.18
N ASP A 73 2.41 8.13 27.70
CA ASP A 73 3.66 7.75 27.04
C ASP A 73 3.66 6.24 26.73
N MET A 74 3.34 5.40 27.74
CA MET A 74 3.21 3.95 27.53
C MET A 74 2.15 3.57 26.48
N LYS A 75 1.07 4.34 26.36
CA LYS A 75 0.03 4.11 25.33
C LYS A 75 0.51 4.53 23.95
N ILE A 76 1.30 5.59 23.86
CA ILE A 76 1.92 6.04 22.61
C ILE A 76 2.91 4.98 22.13
N ASP A 77 3.82 4.51 22.99
CA ASP A 77 4.78 3.44 22.66
C ASP A 77 4.06 2.16 22.18
N ALA A 78 2.97 1.78 22.86
CA ALA A 78 2.16 0.62 22.46
C ALA A 78 1.44 0.82 21.12
N LEU A 79 1.04 2.05 20.78
CA LEU A 79 0.44 2.38 19.49
C LEU A 79 1.48 2.39 18.38
N GLU A 80 2.68 2.91 18.63
CA GLU A 80 3.81 2.89 17.69
C GLU A 80 4.18 1.45 17.32
N LEU A 81 4.42 0.59 18.31
CA LEU A 81 4.70 -0.84 18.08
C LEU A 81 3.58 -1.55 17.30
N LYS A 82 2.32 -1.20 17.57
CA LYS A 82 1.17 -1.76 16.85
C LYS A 82 1.11 -1.26 15.41
N LEU A 83 1.49 -0.01 15.14
CA LEU A 83 1.52 0.55 13.80
C LEU A 83 2.65 -0.08 13.00
N ASP A 84 3.86 -0.19 13.56
CA ASP A 84 5.00 -0.85 12.93
C ASP A 84 4.64 -2.29 12.54
N SER A 85 4.10 -3.07 13.47
CA SER A 85 3.67 -4.45 13.19
C SER A 85 2.60 -4.54 12.09
N ARG A 86 1.70 -3.55 11.99
CA ARG A 86 0.69 -3.49 10.91
C ARG A 86 1.32 -3.10 9.58
N ILE A 87 2.33 -2.24 9.57
CA ILE A 87 3.09 -1.87 8.38
C ILE A 87 3.83 -3.09 7.85
N ASP A 88 4.61 -3.78 8.68
CA ASP A 88 5.32 -5.02 8.30
C ASP A 88 4.36 -6.07 7.71
N THR A 89 3.19 -6.24 8.34
CA THR A 89 2.16 -7.17 7.86
C THR A 89 1.59 -6.75 6.49
N LEU A 90 1.45 -5.45 6.24
CA LEU A 90 0.97 -4.93 4.96
C LEU A 90 2.03 -5.09 3.87
N GLU A 91 3.30 -4.83 4.18
CA GLU A 91 4.43 -5.03 3.26
C GLU A 91 4.51 -6.50 2.81
N LEU A 92 4.52 -7.45 3.75
CA LEU A 92 4.52 -8.88 3.43
C LEU A 92 3.31 -9.30 2.57
N LYS A 93 2.14 -8.71 2.81
CA LYS A 93 0.93 -8.99 2.00
C LYS A 93 1.03 -8.40 0.61
N LEU A 94 1.68 -7.25 0.44
CA LEU A 94 1.88 -6.63 -0.86
C LEU A 94 2.90 -7.42 -1.67
N ASP A 95 4.03 -7.80 -1.09
CA ASP A 95 5.04 -8.63 -1.73
C ASP A 95 4.44 -9.95 -2.22
N SER A 96 3.72 -10.66 -1.34
CA SER A 96 3.08 -11.92 -1.70
C SER A 96 2.01 -11.77 -2.80
N ARG A 97 1.35 -10.61 -2.88
CA ARG A 97 0.41 -10.30 -3.98
C ARG A 97 1.13 -9.99 -5.29
N ILE A 98 2.28 -9.34 -5.23
CA ILE A 98 3.12 -9.06 -6.40
C ILE A 98 3.64 -10.37 -6.97
N ASP A 99 4.24 -11.23 -6.14
CA ASP A 99 4.73 -12.56 -6.55
C ASP A 99 3.62 -13.39 -7.22
N ALA A 100 2.41 -13.39 -6.65
CA ALA A 100 1.27 -14.11 -7.22
C ALA A 100 0.80 -13.53 -8.56
N LEU A 101 0.92 -12.21 -8.76
CA LEU A 101 0.62 -11.56 -10.04
C LEU A 101 1.68 -11.88 -11.08
N GLU A 102 2.96 -11.85 -10.73
CA GLU A 102 4.07 -12.23 -11.60
C GLU A 102 3.91 -13.66 -12.12
N GLN A 103 3.73 -14.63 -11.22
CA GLN A 103 3.49 -16.03 -11.60
C GLN A 103 2.29 -16.22 -12.52
N LYS A 104 1.22 -15.45 -12.29
CA LYS A 104 0.01 -15.48 -13.12
C LYS A 104 0.26 -14.88 -14.50
N PHE A 105 1.08 -13.84 -14.60
CA PHE A 105 1.48 -13.26 -15.88
C PHE A 105 2.37 -14.21 -16.66
N ASP A 106 3.38 -14.80 -16.04
CA ASP A 106 4.27 -15.79 -16.67
C ASP A 106 3.46 -16.97 -17.22
N SER A 107 2.60 -17.57 -16.38
CA SER A 107 1.71 -18.67 -16.81
C SER A 107 0.82 -18.30 -17.99
N ARG A 108 0.39 -17.03 -18.07
CA ARG A 108 -0.45 -16.55 -19.17
C ARG A 108 0.35 -16.31 -20.44
N ILE A 109 1.59 -15.87 -20.32
CA ILE A 109 2.52 -15.71 -21.45
C ILE A 109 2.84 -17.10 -22.03
N ASP A 110 3.23 -18.06 -21.20
CA ASP A 110 3.50 -19.45 -21.62
C ASP A 110 2.30 -20.06 -22.37
N ALA A 111 1.09 -19.87 -21.83
CA ALA A 111 -0.13 -20.35 -22.47
C ALA A 111 -0.43 -19.66 -23.81
N LEU A 112 -0.06 -18.38 -23.97
CA LEU A 112 -0.21 -17.67 -25.23
C LEU A 112 0.83 -18.14 -26.25
N GLU A 113 2.08 -18.34 -25.85
CA GLU A 113 3.15 -18.88 -26.69
C GLU A 113 2.77 -20.25 -27.25
N GLN A 114 2.37 -21.20 -26.38
CA GLN A 114 1.90 -22.52 -26.82
C GLN A 114 0.73 -22.45 -27.80
N LYS A 115 -0.19 -21.50 -27.59
CA LYS A 115 -1.33 -21.31 -28.50
C LYS A 115 -0.90 -20.73 -29.85
N PHE A 116 0.11 -19.87 -29.87
CA PHE A 116 0.67 -19.33 -31.10
C PHE A 116 1.44 -20.40 -31.87
N ASP A 117 2.28 -21.19 -31.20
CA ASP A 117 3.01 -22.31 -31.81
C ASP A 117 2.04 -23.30 -32.45
N ALA A 118 1.03 -23.75 -31.72
CA ALA A 118 0.02 -24.67 -32.25
C ALA A 118 -0.74 -24.10 -33.47
N ARG A 119 -0.98 -22.78 -33.49
CA ARG A 119 -1.60 -22.11 -34.66
C ARG A 119 -0.65 -22.01 -35.84
N PHE A 120 0.64 -21.79 -35.58
CA PHE A 120 1.66 -21.74 -36.61
C PHE A 120 1.85 -23.11 -37.25
N ASP A 121 2.02 -24.17 -36.46
CA ASP A 121 2.11 -25.55 -36.91
C ASP A 121 0.89 -25.94 -37.76
N ASN A 122 -0.32 -25.60 -37.30
CA ASN A 122 -1.53 -25.89 -38.06
C ASN A 122 -1.57 -25.14 -39.42
N SER A 123 -1.04 -23.91 -39.45
CA SER A 123 -0.98 -23.12 -40.68
C SER A 123 0.05 -23.67 -41.65
N GLU A 124 1.22 -24.07 -41.15
CA GLU A 124 2.27 -24.73 -41.93
C GLU A 124 1.77 -26.05 -42.53
N GLN A 125 1.10 -26.90 -41.73
CA GLN A 125 0.50 -28.15 -42.22
C GLN A 125 -0.52 -27.90 -43.34
N LYS A 126 -1.39 -26.89 -43.18
CA LYS A 126 -2.37 -26.52 -44.23
C LYS A 126 -1.68 -26.00 -45.49
N PHE A 127 -0.61 -25.23 -45.34
CA PHE A 127 0.17 -24.73 -46.48
C PHE A 127 0.85 -25.88 -47.23
N ASN A 128 1.54 -26.77 -46.51
CA ASN A 128 2.19 -27.95 -47.08
C ASN A 128 1.19 -28.86 -47.80
N ALA A 129 0.02 -29.11 -47.21
CA ALA A 129 -1.04 -29.90 -47.85
C ALA A 129 -1.55 -29.25 -49.15
N ARG A 130 -1.74 -27.92 -49.15
CA ARG A 130 -2.13 -27.16 -50.35
C ARG A 130 -1.05 -27.21 -51.42
N PHE A 131 0.21 -27.10 -51.04
CA PHE A 131 1.34 -27.17 -51.95
C PHE A 131 1.43 -28.55 -52.60
N ALA A 132 1.39 -29.64 -51.82
CA ALA A 132 1.37 -31.00 -52.33
C ALA A 132 0.18 -31.25 -53.29
N THR A 133 -1.00 -30.74 -52.95
CA THR A 133 -2.17 -30.82 -53.84
C THR A 133 -1.94 -30.05 -55.15
N SER A 134 -1.25 -28.91 -55.10
CA SER A 134 -0.91 -28.12 -56.28
C SER A 134 0.10 -28.86 -57.16
N GLU A 135 1.15 -29.42 -56.56
CA GLU A 135 2.17 -30.23 -57.23
C GLU A 135 1.54 -31.41 -57.98
N GLN A 136 0.68 -32.19 -57.32
CA GLN A 136 -0.06 -33.29 -57.96
C GLN A 136 -0.91 -32.83 -59.15
N LYS A 137 -1.56 -31.66 -59.04
CA LYS A 137 -2.33 -31.10 -60.16
C LYS A 137 -1.44 -30.67 -61.32
N PHE A 138 -0.24 -30.18 -61.05
CA PHE A 138 0.74 -29.83 -62.08
C PHE A 138 1.29 -31.07 -62.77
N GLU A 139 1.68 -32.10 -62.01
CA GLU A 139 2.14 -33.38 -62.56
C GLU A 139 1.07 -34.01 -63.47
N ALA A 140 -0.18 -34.09 -63.00
CA ALA A 140 -1.29 -34.62 -63.79
C ALA A 140 -1.57 -33.79 -65.07
N ARG A 141 -1.27 -32.49 -65.07
CA ARG A 141 -1.38 -31.65 -66.27
C ARG A 141 -0.24 -31.91 -67.25
N LEU A 142 0.98 -32.11 -66.76
CA LEU A 142 2.14 -32.45 -67.58
C LEU A 142 1.95 -33.82 -68.24
N GLU A 143 1.52 -34.83 -67.50
CA GLU A 143 1.25 -36.18 -68.04
C GLU A 143 0.20 -36.13 -69.16
N ARG A 144 -0.87 -35.34 -68.97
CA ARG A 144 -1.89 -35.13 -70.02
C ARG A 144 -1.32 -34.45 -71.28
N LEU A 145 -0.40 -33.50 -71.11
CA LEU A 145 0.27 -32.85 -72.24
C LEU A 145 1.18 -33.82 -72.98
N ASP A 146 1.95 -34.64 -72.27
CA ASP A 146 2.83 -35.64 -72.87
C ASP A 146 2.04 -36.69 -73.65
N LEU A 147 0.93 -37.19 -73.09
CA LEU A 147 0.03 -38.11 -73.79
C LEU A 147 -0.56 -37.50 -75.06
N ARG A 148 -0.98 -36.22 -75.00
CA ARG A 148 -1.53 -35.51 -76.15
C ARG A 148 -0.47 -35.30 -77.23
N GLN A 149 0.71 -34.81 -76.86
CA GLN A 149 1.82 -34.62 -77.81
C GLN A 149 2.27 -35.95 -78.41
N GLY A 150 2.32 -37.03 -77.63
CA GLY A 150 2.61 -38.37 -78.12
C GLY A 150 1.58 -38.88 -79.12
N ALA A 151 0.29 -38.64 -78.87
CA ALA A 151 -0.79 -38.97 -79.80
C ALA A 151 -0.69 -38.13 -81.10
N ASP A 152 -0.54 -36.82 -80.97
CA ASP A 152 -0.39 -35.90 -82.12
C ASP A 152 0.83 -36.29 -82.97
N MET A 153 1.96 -36.64 -82.34
CA MET A 153 3.16 -37.10 -83.02
C MET A 153 2.92 -38.42 -83.77
N LYS A 154 2.24 -39.41 -83.17
CA LYS A 154 1.85 -40.65 -83.85
C LYS A 154 0.97 -40.38 -85.07
N HIS A 155 0.02 -39.45 -84.94
CA HIS A 155 -0.81 -39.01 -86.07
C HIS A 155 0.04 -38.39 -87.19
N VAL A 156 1.00 -37.52 -86.85
CA VAL A 156 1.94 -36.94 -87.83
C VAL A 156 2.78 -38.02 -88.50
N TYR A 157 3.37 -38.96 -87.77
CA TYR A 157 4.13 -40.08 -88.34
C TYR A 157 3.28 -40.91 -89.30
N TRP A 158 2.02 -41.18 -88.93
CA TRP A 158 1.08 -41.90 -89.79
C TRP A 158 0.78 -41.14 -91.09
N MET A 159 0.48 -39.84 -91.01
CA MET A 159 0.25 -38.98 -92.19
C MET A 159 1.48 -38.89 -93.10
N MET A 160 2.67 -38.74 -92.52
CA MET A 160 3.91 -38.69 -93.30
C MET A 160 4.19 -40.02 -94.01
N SER A 161 3.94 -41.15 -93.33
CA SER A 161 4.11 -42.48 -93.93
C SER A 161 3.17 -42.70 -95.11
N THR A 162 1.90 -42.31 -94.98
CA THR A 162 0.92 -42.40 -96.08
C THR A 162 1.27 -41.46 -97.23
N LEU A 163 1.74 -40.25 -96.95
CA LEU A 163 2.18 -39.28 -97.95
C LEU A 163 3.42 -39.78 -98.72
N ILE A 164 4.41 -40.38 -98.04
CA ILE A 164 5.60 -40.96 -98.67
C ILE A 164 5.20 -42.11 -99.60
N LEU A 165 4.35 -43.03 -99.13
CA LEU A 165 3.85 -44.15 -99.93
C LEU A 165 3.09 -43.68 -101.18
N LEU A 166 2.23 -42.66 -101.04
CA LEU A 166 1.51 -42.06 -102.16
C LEU A 166 2.47 -41.46 -103.20
N ASN A 167 3.45 -40.67 -102.75
CA ASN A 167 4.46 -40.07 -103.64
C ASN A 167 5.29 -41.14 -104.37
N LEU A 168 5.74 -42.19 -103.68
CA LEU A 168 6.47 -43.31 -104.30
C LEU A 168 5.64 -44.05 -105.36
N GLY A 169 4.34 -44.26 -105.10
CA GLY A 169 3.43 -44.88 -106.07
C GLY A 169 3.25 -44.03 -107.35
N ILE A 170 3.14 -42.71 -107.21
CA ILE A 170 3.07 -41.77 -108.35
C ILE A 170 4.37 -41.81 -109.16
N LEU A 171 5.53 -41.77 -108.50
CA LEU A 171 6.85 -41.87 -109.13
C LEU A 171 7.05 -43.19 -109.90
N SER A 172 6.67 -44.32 -109.30
CA SER A 172 6.75 -45.63 -109.96
C SER A 172 5.90 -45.67 -111.24
N LYS A 173 4.70 -45.09 -111.20
CA LYS A 173 3.80 -45.00 -112.36
C LYS A 173 4.37 -44.11 -113.47
N LEU A 174 5.04 -43.01 -113.11
CA LEU A 174 5.72 -42.11 -114.06
C LEU A 174 6.94 -42.78 -114.73
N MET A 175 7.68 -43.63 -114.03
CA MET A 175 8.88 -44.30 -114.57
C MET A 175 8.56 -45.51 -115.49
N LEU A 176 7.33 -46.03 -115.44
CA LEU A 176 6.85 -47.14 -116.28
C LEU A 176 6.19 -46.69 -117.59
N GLN A 177 6.10 -45.37 -117.84
CA GLN A 177 5.64 -44.75 -119.10
C GLN A 177 6.83 -44.26 -119.92
#